data_AF-A0A8J3CN91-F1
#
_entry.id   AF-A0A8J3CN91-F1
#
_cell.length_a   1.000
_cell.length_b   1.000
_cell.length_c   1.000
_cell.angle_alpha   90.00
_cell.angle_beta   90.00
_cell.angle_gamma   90.00
#
_symmetry.space_group_name_H-M   'P 1'
#
loop_
_entity.id
_entity.type
_entity.pdbx_description
1 polymer ?
#
loop_
_entity_poly.entity_id
_entity_poly.type
_entity_poly.pdbx_seq_one_letter_code
_entity_poly.pdbx_strand_id
1 'polypeptide(L)'
;MTNETLIQDLENATRIAQAGEQAPLLGGPVGLMWASLTTVALMIHGAVVAGWIGIPAPMTGLIWATQGIVGTVLTIILSRGQSTKPGCHSFANRAAEGAWIAGIIMISTFAISLVIGAATGQTEAVDFNFIPPAAFAISAVINGMLAKLTGYGYLKFSAVMSGVATAVTLMMVRQPEMYFVAGALLILSGVIPSFIENRRAR
;
A
#
# COMPACT_ATOMS: atom_id res chain seq x y z
N MET A 1 -37.00 -32.76 -5.54
CA MET A 1 -35.70 -32.36 -6.12
C MET A 1 -35.17 -33.57 -6.86
N THR A 2 -34.86 -33.47 -8.15
CA THR A 2 -34.31 -34.57 -8.95
C THR A 2 -32.78 -34.54 -8.90
N ASN A 3 -32.11 -35.67 -9.14
CA ASN A 3 -30.64 -35.71 -9.22
C ASN A 3 -30.10 -34.73 -10.28
N GLU A 4 -30.82 -34.52 -11.38
CA GLU A 4 -30.45 -33.56 -12.43
C GLU A 4 -30.45 -32.11 -11.92
N THR A 5 -31.46 -31.71 -11.12
CA THR A 5 -31.47 -30.37 -10.50
C THR A 5 -30.30 -30.18 -9.52
N LEU A 6 -29.94 -31.21 -8.74
CA LEU A 6 -28.79 -31.12 -7.82
C LEU A 6 -27.46 -30.97 -8.55
N ILE A 7 -27.27 -31.68 -9.67
CA ILE A 7 -26.07 -31.55 -10.50
C ILE A 7 -25.99 -30.16 -11.13
N GLN A 8 -27.10 -29.65 -11.67
CA GLN A 8 -27.14 -28.29 -12.23
C GLN A 8 -26.84 -27.21 -11.19
N ASP A 9 -27.39 -27.33 -9.98
CA ASP A 9 -27.11 -26.40 -8.89
C ASP A 9 -25.62 -26.44 -8.49
N LEU A 10 -25.01 -27.63 -8.45
CA LEU A 10 -23.59 -27.79 -8.14
C LEU A 10 -22.69 -27.21 -9.25
N GLU A 11 -23.02 -27.44 -10.51
CA GLU A 11 -22.32 -26.87 -11.66
C GLU A 11 -22.43 -25.34 -11.68
N ASN A 12 -23.61 -24.82 -11.38
CA ASN A 12 -23.84 -23.38 -11.29
C ASN A 12 -23.05 -22.77 -10.13
N ALA A 13 -23.06 -23.39 -8.95
CA ALA A 13 -22.25 -22.96 -7.80
C ALA A 13 -20.75 -22.98 -8.11
N THR A 14 -20.28 -24.03 -8.79
CA THR A 14 -18.87 -24.17 -9.22
C THR A 14 -18.48 -23.07 -10.20
N ARG A 15 -19.35 -22.78 -11.18
CA ARG A 15 -19.12 -21.71 -12.16
C ARG A 15 -19.05 -20.33 -11.49
N ILE A 16 -19.94 -20.05 -10.54
CA ILE A 16 -19.93 -18.80 -9.77
C ILE A 16 -18.64 -18.70 -8.94
N ALA A 17 -18.21 -19.80 -8.31
CA ALA A 17 -16.97 -19.83 -7.54
C ALA A 17 -15.74 -19.56 -8.41
N GLN A 18 -15.63 -20.21 -9.57
CA GLN A 18 -14.54 -20.01 -10.52
C GLN A 18 -14.53 -18.60 -11.12
N ALA A 19 -15.71 -18.03 -11.43
CA ALA A 19 -15.81 -16.64 -11.89
C ALA A 19 -15.34 -15.64 -10.83
N GLY A 20 -15.56 -15.94 -9.54
CA GLY A 20 -15.05 -15.15 -8.43
C GLY A 20 -13.53 -15.27 -8.22
N GLU A 21 -12.97 -16.45 -8.48
CA GLU A 21 -11.52 -16.70 -8.41
C GLU A 21 -10.75 -15.95 -9.51
N GLN A 22 -11.31 -15.88 -10.72
CA GLN A 22 -10.69 -15.24 -11.89
C GLN A 22 -10.93 -13.72 -11.95
N ALA A 23 -11.58 -13.14 -10.94
CA ALA A 23 -11.87 -11.71 -10.91
C ALA A 23 -10.57 -10.86 -10.80
N PRO A 24 -10.48 -9.73 -11.53
CA PRO A 24 -9.36 -8.82 -11.36
C PRO A 24 -9.39 -8.13 -10.00
N LEU A 25 -8.20 -7.81 -9.48
CA LEU A 25 -8.08 -6.92 -8.32
C LEU A 25 -8.43 -5.48 -8.73
N LEU A 26 -9.20 -4.79 -7.88
CA LEU A 26 -9.71 -3.45 -8.17
C LEU A 26 -8.89 -2.33 -7.53
N GLY A 27 -7.90 -2.68 -6.70
CA GLY A 27 -7.08 -1.74 -5.92
C GLY A 27 -6.13 -0.86 -6.74
N GLY A 28 -5.84 -1.22 -7.98
CA GLY A 28 -4.81 -0.61 -8.83
C GLY A 28 -4.81 0.93 -8.87
N PRO A 29 -5.94 1.62 -9.15
CA PRO A 29 -5.98 3.09 -9.16
C PRO A 29 -5.62 3.72 -7.81
N VAL A 30 -6.14 3.16 -6.72
CA VAL A 30 -5.89 3.66 -5.35
C VAL A 30 -4.44 3.39 -4.96
N GLY A 31 -3.93 2.19 -5.20
CA GLY A 31 -2.53 1.83 -4.96
C GLY A 31 -1.55 2.70 -5.74
N LEU A 32 -1.84 2.97 -7.02
CA LEU A 32 -1.00 3.81 -7.88
C LEU A 32 -0.96 5.25 -7.35
N MET A 33 -2.11 5.78 -6.93
CA MET A 33 -2.21 7.12 -6.36
C MET A 33 -1.42 7.23 -5.05
N TRP A 34 -1.60 6.31 -4.10
CA TRP A 34 -0.85 6.33 -2.84
C TRP A 34 0.66 6.16 -3.07
N ALA A 35 1.08 5.18 -3.87
CA ALA A 35 2.50 4.95 -4.14
C ALA A 35 3.17 6.16 -4.80
N SER A 36 2.48 6.81 -5.75
CA SER A 36 3.01 8.00 -6.43
C SER A 36 3.09 9.19 -5.48
N LEU A 37 2.03 9.44 -4.71
CA LEU A 37 1.96 10.54 -3.75
C LEU A 37 2.99 10.38 -2.64
N THR A 38 3.14 9.17 -2.09
CA THR A 38 4.16 8.85 -1.08
C THR A 38 5.56 8.96 -1.66
N THR A 39 5.80 8.59 -2.92
CA THR A 39 7.09 8.81 -3.58
C THR A 39 7.44 10.30 -3.58
N VAL A 40 6.51 11.16 -3.98
CA VAL A 40 6.71 12.62 -3.95
C VAL A 40 6.96 13.12 -2.53
N ALA A 41 6.17 12.66 -1.55
CA ALA A 41 6.34 13.05 -0.15
C ALA A 41 7.72 12.65 0.40
N LEU A 42 8.20 11.44 0.09
CA LEU A 42 9.55 10.98 0.46
C LEU A 42 10.62 11.87 -0.16
N MET A 43 10.50 12.20 -1.45
CA MET A 43 11.48 13.05 -2.15
C MET A 43 11.53 14.46 -1.56
N ILE A 44 10.38 15.06 -1.25
CA ILE A 44 10.32 16.38 -0.60
C ILE A 44 10.90 16.29 0.81
N HIS A 45 10.53 15.27 1.60
CA HIS A 45 11.07 15.06 2.94
C HIS A 45 12.60 14.94 2.91
N GLY A 46 13.13 14.10 2.01
CA GLY A 46 14.57 13.94 1.82
C GLY A 46 15.26 15.25 1.48
N ALA A 47 14.67 16.06 0.59
CA ALA A 47 15.22 17.37 0.24
C ALA A 47 15.24 18.34 1.43
N VAL A 48 14.23 18.31 2.32
CA VAL A 48 14.23 19.10 3.56
C VAL A 48 15.37 18.65 4.47
N VAL A 49 15.47 17.35 4.76
CA VAL A 49 16.44 16.83 5.74
C VAL A 49 17.88 16.90 5.21
N ALA A 50 18.08 16.81 3.89
CA ALA A 50 19.37 17.04 3.25
C ALA A 50 19.78 18.52 3.17
N GLY A 51 18.91 19.45 3.57
CA GLY A 51 19.16 20.90 3.51
C GLY A 51 19.14 21.49 2.10
N TRP A 52 18.57 20.78 1.12
CA TRP A 52 18.48 21.25 -0.26
C TRP A 52 17.38 22.30 -0.44
N ILE A 53 16.37 22.27 0.42
CA ILE A 53 15.32 23.28 0.49
C ILE A 53 15.28 23.88 1.90
N GLY A 54 15.19 25.20 1.99
CA GLY A 54 15.28 25.97 3.25
C GLY A 54 14.06 25.86 4.18
N ILE A 55 13.40 24.70 4.19
CA ILE A 55 12.28 24.41 5.08
C ILE A 55 12.84 23.85 6.40
N PRO A 56 12.39 24.33 7.57
CA PRO A 56 12.79 23.74 8.85
C PRO A 56 12.38 22.25 8.96
N ALA A 57 13.29 21.40 9.41
CA ALA A 57 13.04 19.96 9.59
C ALA A 57 11.78 19.60 10.42
N PRO A 58 11.41 20.34 11.49
CA PRO A 58 10.16 20.08 12.22
C PRO A 58 8.89 20.23 11.38
N MET A 59 8.94 20.98 10.27
CA MET A 59 7.80 21.16 9.38
C MET A 59 7.56 19.98 8.44
N THR A 60 8.43 18.95 8.45
CA THR A 60 8.23 17.73 7.64
C THR A 60 6.93 16.98 8.00
N GLY A 61 6.41 17.15 9.21
CA GLY A 61 5.09 16.64 9.59
C GLY A 61 3.95 17.21 8.73
N LEU A 62 4.08 18.45 8.23
CA LEU A 62 3.08 19.05 7.32
C LEU A 62 3.06 18.36 5.96
N ILE A 63 4.21 17.90 5.46
CA ILE A 63 4.29 17.14 4.20
C ILE A 63 3.43 15.87 4.33
N TRP A 64 3.60 15.14 5.43
CA TRP A 64 2.86 13.91 5.69
C TRP A 64 1.37 14.15 6.00
N ALA A 65 1.04 15.22 6.72
CA ALA A 65 -0.35 15.61 6.95
C ALA A 65 -1.07 15.95 5.64
N THR A 66 -0.45 16.76 4.77
CA THR A 66 -0.98 17.05 3.42
C THR A 66 -1.13 15.78 2.61
N GLN A 67 -0.13 14.89 2.64
CA GLN A 67 -0.16 13.61 1.94
C GLN A 67 -1.35 12.74 2.42
N GLY A 68 -1.57 12.64 3.73
CA GLY A 68 -2.70 11.89 4.29
C GLY A 68 -4.07 12.46 3.91
N ILE A 69 -4.23 13.79 3.97
CA ILE A 69 -5.47 14.48 3.58
C ILE A 69 -5.76 14.27 2.09
N VAL A 70 -4.78 14.56 1.23
CA VAL A 70 -4.92 14.43 -0.23
C VAL A 70 -5.17 12.97 -0.61
N GLY A 71 -4.42 12.03 -0.04
CA GLY A 71 -4.58 10.60 -0.30
C GLY A 71 -5.96 10.08 0.12
N THR A 72 -6.48 10.53 1.25
CA THR A 72 -7.83 10.15 1.72
C THR A 72 -8.91 10.68 0.78
N VAL A 73 -8.86 11.97 0.41
CA VAL A 73 -9.82 12.58 -0.52
C VAL A 73 -9.78 11.88 -1.88
N LEU A 74 -8.59 11.60 -2.42
CA LEU A 74 -8.44 10.90 -3.69
C LEU A 74 -8.90 9.45 -3.60
N THR A 75 -8.71 8.77 -2.46
CA THR A 75 -9.25 7.43 -2.25
C THR A 75 -10.78 7.45 -2.35
N ILE A 76 -11.45 8.40 -1.68
CA ILE A 76 -12.90 8.53 -1.77
C ILE A 76 -13.34 8.73 -3.22
N ILE A 77 -12.65 9.58 -3.97
CA ILE A 77 -12.97 9.86 -5.38
C ILE A 77 -12.73 8.62 -6.26
N LEU A 78 -11.58 7.97 -6.15
CA LEU A 78 -11.18 6.82 -6.98
C LEU A 78 -11.92 5.53 -6.63
N SER A 79 -12.48 5.44 -5.43
CA SER A 79 -13.34 4.33 -5.03
C SER A 79 -14.78 4.48 -5.50
N ARG A 80 -15.18 5.66 -6.02
CA ARG A 80 -16.52 5.83 -6.62
C ARG A 80 -16.66 4.91 -7.82
N GLY A 81 -17.69 4.06 -7.78
CA GLY A 81 -17.98 3.11 -8.85
C GLY A 81 -17.12 1.84 -8.84
N GLN A 82 -16.28 1.61 -7.83
CA GLN A 82 -15.65 0.29 -7.67
C GLN A 82 -16.66 -0.78 -7.23
N SER A 83 -17.69 -0.40 -6.46
CA SER A 83 -18.73 -1.31 -5.99
C SER A 83 -19.58 -1.93 -7.11
N THR A 84 -19.58 -1.33 -8.30
CA THR A 84 -20.32 -1.83 -9.47
C THR A 84 -19.45 -2.64 -10.43
N LYS A 85 -18.14 -2.75 -10.18
CA LYS A 85 -17.24 -3.51 -11.05
C LYS A 85 -17.38 -5.02 -10.80
N PRO A 86 -17.26 -5.86 -11.84
CA PRO A 86 -17.22 -7.31 -11.68
C PRO A 86 -16.14 -7.73 -10.66
N GLY A 87 -16.51 -8.61 -9.73
CA GLY A 87 -15.57 -9.16 -8.76
C GLY A 87 -15.23 -8.25 -7.58
N CYS A 88 -15.92 -7.12 -7.40
CA CYS A 88 -15.76 -6.25 -6.22
C CYS A 88 -15.97 -6.99 -4.88
N HIS A 89 -16.85 -8.00 -4.88
CA HIS A 89 -17.11 -8.87 -3.73
C HIS A 89 -16.37 -10.22 -3.78
N SER A 90 -15.43 -10.40 -4.72
CA SER A 90 -14.61 -11.61 -4.77
C SER A 90 -13.78 -11.75 -3.49
N PHE A 91 -13.44 -13.00 -3.17
CA PHE A 91 -12.61 -13.30 -2.01
C PHE A 91 -11.28 -12.54 -2.03
N ALA A 92 -10.61 -12.49 -3.19
CA ALA A 92 -9.34 -11.79 -3.34
C ALA A 92 -9.45 -10.27 -3.09
N ASN A 93 -10.48 -9.61 -3.61
CA ASN A 93 -10.68 -8.18 -3.37
C ASN A 93 -11.02 -7.88 -1.89
N ARG A 94 -11.86 -8.70 -1.25
CA ARG A 94 -12.16 -8.56 0.19
C ARG A 94 -10.93 -8.78 1.06
N ALA A 95 -10.10 -9.78 0.72
CA ALA A 95 -8.85 -10.04 1.40
C ALA A 95 -7.85 -8.87 1.21
N ALA A 96 -7.75 -8.33 0.00
CA ALA A 96 -6.92 -7.15 -0.29
C ALA A 96 -7.37 -5.94 0.52
N GLU A 97 -8.66 -5.60 0.48
CA GLU A 97 -9.24 -4.48 1.23
C GLU A 97 -8.97 -4.63 2.73
N GLY A 98 -9.30 -5.78 3.32
CA GLY A 98 -9.08 -6.03 4.74
C GLY A 98 -7.60 -5.93 5.14
N ALA A 99 -6.70 -6.47 4.33
CA ALA A 99 -5.26 -6.41 4.58
C ALA A 99 -4.73 -4.97 4.50
N TRP A 100 -5.15 -4.18 3.50
CA TRP A 100 -4.74 -2.78 3.37
C TRP A 100 -5.31 -1.90 4.47
N ILE A 101 -6.57 -2.10 4.89
CA ILE A 101 -7.16 -1.40 6.04
C ILE A 101 -6.35 -1.70 7.31
N ALA A 102 -6.04 -2.97 7.57
CA ALA A 102 -5.21 -3.36 8.72
C ALA A 102 -3.81 -2.72 8.66
N GLY A 103 -3.20 -2.68 7.47
CA GLY A 103 -1.92 -2.00 7.23
C GLY A 103 -1.99 -0.50 7.52
N ILE A 104 -3.04 0.19 7.08
CA ILE A 104 -3.26 1.62 7.35
C ILE A 104 -3.44 1.87 8.85
N ILE A 105 -4.24 1.06 9.53
CA ILE A 105 -4.40 1.15 10.99
C ILE A 105 -3.03 1.02 11.67
N MET A 106 -2.24 0.01 11.29
CA MET A 106 -0.92 -0.20 11.91
C MET A 106 0.04 0.96 11.67
N ILE A 107 0.16 1.48 10.44
CA ILE A 107 1.02 2.64 10.14
C ILE A 107 0.52 3.88 10.89
N SER A 108 -0.79 4.08 10.96
CA SER A 108 -1.39 5.23 11.64
C SER A 108 -1.14 5.17 13.14
N THR A 109 -1.37 4.01 13.78
CA THR A 109 -1.04 3.80 15.19
C THR A 109 0.45 4.01 15.43
N PHE A 110 1.32 3.46 14.57
CA PHE A 110 2.77 3.65 14.70
C PHE A 110 3.18 5.12 14.63
N ALA A 111 2.66 5.87 13.64
CA ALA A 111 2.93 7.30 13.52
C ALA A 111 2.37 8.12 14.71
N ILE A 112 1.14 7.84 15.15
CA ILE A 112 0.52 8.51 16.31
C ILE A 112 1.32 8.23 17.58
N SER A 113 1.77 6.99 17.80
CA SER A 113 2.62 6.63 18.93
C SER A 113 3.93 7.43 18.95
N LEU A 114 4.57 7.64 17.79
CA LEU A 114 5.78 8.47 17.69
C LEU A 114 5.49 9.96 17.95
N VAL A 115 4.34 10.48 17.50
CA VAL A 115 3.92 11.85 17.82
C VAL A 115 3.72 12.03 19.33
N ILE A 116 3.03 11.10 19.98
CA ILE A 116 2.81 11.14 21.43
C ILE A 116 4.14 10.97 22.17
N GLY A 117 4.99 10.04 21.72
CA GLY A 117 6.35 9.85 22.25
C GLY A 117 7.17 11.13 22.18
N ALA A 118 7.13 11.85 21.05
CA ALA A 118 7.88 13.08 20.86
C ALA A 118 7.34 14.20 21.77
N ALA A 119 6.01 14.32 21.88
CA ALA A 119 5.36 15.29 22.76
C ALA A 119 5.65 15.06 24.25
N THR A 120 5.93 13.80 24.64
CA THR A 120 6.26 13.40 26.01
C THR A 120 7.77 13.29 26.27
N GLY A 121 8.61 13.59 25.27
CA GLY A 121 10.07 13.49 25.37
C GLY A 121 10.62 12.05 25.41
N GLN A 122 9.82 11.07 25.01
CA GLN A 122 10.20 9.64 24.98
C GLN A 122 10.81 9.19 23.65
N THR A 123 10.59 9.96 22.57
CA THR A 123 11.13 9.67 21.24
C THR A 123 11.73 10.93 20.63
N GLU A 124 12.71 10.74 19.76
CA GLU A 124 13.40 11.79 19.03
C GLU A 124 12.85 11.93 17.60
N ALA A 125 13.15 13.06 16.94
CA ALA A 125 12.74 13.27 15.55
C ALA A 125 13.28 12.19 14.59
N VAL A 126 14.45 11.61 14.91
CA VAL A 126 15.05 10.53 14.11
C VAL A 126 14.24 9.23 14.15
N ASP A 127 13.42 9.02 15.18
CA ASP A 127 12.62 7.79 15.32
C ASP A 127 11.49 7.71 14.27
N PHE A 128 11.09 8.85 13.68
CA PHE A 128 10.15 8.88 12.55
C PHE A 128 10.70 8.21 11.29
N ASN A 129 12.03 8.04 11.19
CA ASN A 129 12.67 7.38 10.06
C ASN A 129 12.37 5.87 10.02
N PHE A 130 11.83 5.29 11.09
CA PHE A 130 11.37 3.90 11.11
C PHE A 130 10.02 3.70 10.39
N ILE A 131 9.30 4.76 10.05
CA ILE A 131 8.00 4.65 9.36
C ILE A 131 8.15 4.05 7.94
N PRO A 132 9.03 4.55 7.05
CA PRO A 132 9.23 3.95 5.73
C PRO A 132 9.55 2.44 5.74
N PRO A 133 10.53 1.93 6.51
CA PRO A 133 10.80 0.50 6.55
C PRO A 133 9.62 -0.32 7.07
N ALA A 134 8.89 0.18 8.08
CA ALA A 134 7.68 -0.48 8.58
C ALA A 134 6.58 -0.54 7.51
N ALA A 135 6.36 0.54 6.77
CA ALA A 135 5.40 0.58 5.66
C ALA A 135 5.78 -0.39 4.53
N PHE A 136 7.08 -0.50 4.20
CA PHE A 136 7.55 -1.51 3.26
C PHE A 136 7.36 -2.94 3.78
N ALA A 137 7.55 -3.19 5.07
CA ALA A 137 7.38 -4.52 5.64
C ALA A 137 5.92 -4.98 5.53
N ILE A 138 4.99 -4.06 5.82
CA ILE A 138 3.55 -4.26 5.63
C ILE A 138 3.26 -4.58 4.16
N SER A 139 3.76 -3.74 3.25
CA SER A 139 3.57 -3.94 1.82
C SER A 139 4.11 -5.29 1.34
N ALA A 140 5.26 -5.75 1.87
CA ALA A 140 5.82 -7.05 1.56
C ALA A 140 4.88 -8.20 1.96
N VAL A 141 4.33 -8.14 3.18
CA VAL A 141 3.39 -9.15 3.70
C VAL A 141 2.09 -9.15 2.92
N ILE A 142 1.48 -7.98 2.71
CA ILE A 142 0.20 -7.86 2.01
C ILE A 142 0.34 -8.34 0.57
N ASN A 143 1.33 -7.85 -0.18
CA ASN A 143 1.54 -8.26 -1.56
C ASN A 143 1.96 -9.72 -1.67
N GLY A 144 2.70 -10.25 -0.69
CA GLY A 144 3.08 -11.67 -0.63
C GLY A 144 1.86 -12.56 -0.45
N MET A 145 0.97 -12.21 0.47
CA MET A 145 -0.31 -12.88 0.66
C MET A 145 -1.17 -12.82 -0.60
N LEU A 146 -1.35 -11.63 -1.19
CA LEU A 146 -2.17 -11.46 -2.39
C LEU A 146 -1.59 -12.20 -3.59
N ALA A 147 -0.26 -12.24 -3.74
CA ALA A 147 0.39 -13.04 -4.77
C ALA A 147 0.10 -14.54 -4.62
N LYS A 148 0.00 -15.04 -3.38
CA LYS A 148 -0.37 -16.43 -3.11
C LYS A 148 -1.85 -16.71 -3.38
N LEU A 149 -2.73 -15.76 -3.06
CA LEU A 149 -4.17 -15.90 -3.29
C LEU A 149 -4.56 -15.81 -4.77
N THR A 150 -3.85 -14.99 -5.54
CA THR A 150 -4.22 -14.68 -6.94
C THR A 150 -3.32 -15.31 -7.99
N GLY A 151 -2.13 -15.78 -7.61
CA GLY A 151 -1.11 -16.25 -8.54
C GLY A 151 -0.45 -15.14 -9.38
N TYR A 152 -0.75 -13.86 -9.12
CA TYR A 152 -0.21 -12.76 -9.92
C TYR A 152 1.27 -12.49 -9.66
N GLY A 153 2.10 -12.66 -10.69
CA GLY A 153 3.54 -12.47 -10.61
C GLY A 153 4.00 -11.05 -10.28
N TYR A 154 3.22 -10.02 -10.66
CA TYR A 154 3.55 -8.63 -10.34
C TYR A 154 3.42 -8.31 -8.83
N LEU A 155 2.50 -9.00 -8.13
CA LEU A 155 2.39 -8.90 -6.67
C LEU A 155 3.52 -9.65 -5.98
N LYS A 156 3.97 -10.78 -6.53
CA LYS A 156 5.16 -11.48 -6.02
C LYS A 156 6.40 -10.58 -6.13
N PHE A 157 6.56 -9.92 -7.28
CA PHE A 157 7.63 -8.95 -7.49
C PHE A 157 7.52 -7.78 -6.50
N SER A 158 6.34 -7.17 -6.36
CA SER A 158 6.06 -6.13 -5.38
C SER A 158 6.45 -6.56 -3.95
N ALA A 159 6.06 -7.77 -3.55
CA ALA A 159 6.36 -8.30 -2.22
C ALA A 159 7.86 -8.42 -1.96
N VAL A 160 8.60 -9.01 -2.91
CA VAL A 160 10.06 -9.16 -2.79
C VAL A 160 10.74 -7.79 -2.76
N MET A 161 10.36 -6.88 -3.66
CA MET A 161 10.96 -5.55 -3.71
C MET A 161 10.64 -4.73 -2.46
N SER A 162 9.44 -4.85 -1.90
CA SER A 162 9.09 -4.25 -0.61
C SER A 162 9.92 -4.85 0.52
N GLY A 163 10.15 -6.16 0.55
CA GLY A 163 11.02 -6.78 1.54
C GLY A 163 12.48 -6.31 1.45
N VAL A 164 13.02 -6.20 0.23
CA VAL A 164 14.33 -5.58 -0.02
C VAL A 164 14.32 -4.14 0.45
N ALA A 165 13.26 -3.39 0.18
CA ALA A 165 13.16 -2.00 0.59
C ALA A 165 13.12 -1.82 2.09
N THR A 166 12.45 -2.70 2.83
CA THR A 166 12.53 -2.73 4.31
C THR A 166 13.96 -2.89 4.77
N ALA A 167 14.69 -3.88 4.26
CA ALA A 167 16.07 -4.14 4.69
C ALA A 167 16.99 -2.94 4.39
N VAL A 168 16.93 -2.43 3.15
CA VAL A 168 17.77 -1.31 2.71
C VAL A 168 17.48 -0.04 3.51
N THR A 169 16.20 0.31 3.70
CA THR A 169 15.83 1.52 4.44
C THR A 169 16.12 1.42 5.94
N LEU A 170 16.04 0.22 6.55
CA LEU A 170 16.51 0.01 7.92
C LEU A 170 18.01 0.25 8.07
N MET A 171 18.82 -0.23 7.13
CA MET A 171 20.27 0.01 7.15
C MET A 171 20.64 1.50 7.03
N MET A 172 19.74 2.29 6.44
CA MET A 172 19.92 3.72 6.20
C MET A 172 19.12 4.59 7.17
N VAL A 173 18.52 4.04 8.24
CA VAL A 173 17.52 4.76 9.06
C VAL A 173 18.03 6.07 9.67
N ARG A 174 19.35 6.21 9.84
CA ARG A 174 20.00 7.44 10.35
C ARG A 174 20.59 8.35 9.28
N GLN A 175 20.35 8.05 8.00
CA GLN A 175 20.90 8.76 6.85
C GLN A 175 19.78 9.52 6.12
N PRO A 176 19.93 10.82 5.84
CA PRO A 176 18.97 11.58 5.03
C PRO A 176 18.71 10.96 3.66
N GLU A 177 19.71 10.30 3.08
CA GLU A 177 19.66 9.65 1.78
C GLU A 177 18.61 8.52 1.73
N MET A 178 18.22 7.98 2.89
CA MET A 178 17.19 6.95 3.02
C MET A 178 15.90 7.35 2.30
N TYR A 179 15.49 8.62 2.35
CA TYR A 179 14.23 9.07 1.76
C TYR A 179 14.23 8.97 0.24
N PHE A 180 15.35 9.32 -0.41
CA PHE A 180 15.48 9.21 -1.86
C PHE A 180 15.53 7.75 -2.30
N VAL A 181 16.28 6.92 -1.56
CA VAL A 181 16.35 5.47 -1.79
C VAL A 181 14.97 4.83 -1.58
N ALA A 182 14.25 5.19 -0.52
CA ALA A 182 12.89 4.75 -0.25
C ALA A 182 11.95 5.14 -1.40
N GLY A 183 11.99 6.38 -1.89
CA GLY A 183 11.14 6.79 -3.00
C GLY A 183 11.46 6.03 -4.30
N ALA A 184 12.74 5.80 -4.61
CA ALA A 184 13.13 4.98 -5.77
C ALA A 184 12.63 3.53 -5.64
N LEU A 185 12.76 2.94 -4.45
CA LEU A 185 12.29 1.59 -4.18
C LEU A 185 10.76 1.49 -4.20
N LEU A 186 10.05 2.54 -3.77
CA LEU A 186 8.59 2.60 -3.84
C LEU A 186 8.07 2.69 -5.27
N ILE A 187 8.83 3.29 -6.20
CA ILE A 187 8.50 3.21 -7.63
C ILE A 187 8.50 1.75 -8.08
N LEU A 188 9.54 0.99 -7.71
CA LEU A 188 9.68 -0.41 -8.08
C LEU A 188 8.64 -1.31 -7.39
N SER A 189 8.43 -1.15 -6.09
CA SER A 189 7.59 -2.04 -5.30
C SER A 189 6.12 -1.63 -5.25
N GLY A 190 5.79 -0.36 -5.50
CA GLY A 190 4.43 0.17 -5.44
C GLY A 190 3.92 0.65 -6.80
N VAL A 191 4.56 1.67 -7.37
CA VAL A 191 4.05 2.36 -8.58
C VAL A 191 3.94 1.39 -9.77
N ILE A 192 5.00 0.63 -10.07
CA ILE A 192 5.00 -0.31 -11.19
C ILE A 192 3.93 -1.40 -11.02
N PRO A 193 3.87 -2.14 -9.89
CA PRO A 193 2.82 -3.13 -9.64
C PRO A 193 1.41 -2.56 -9.73
N SER A 194 1.13 -1.40 -9.12
CA SER A 194 -0.19 -0.78 -9.18
C SER A 194 -0.57 -0.30 -10.58
N PHE A 195 0.39 0.16 -11.38
CA PHE A 195 0.15 0.48 -12.79
C PHE A 195 -0.22 -0.77 -13.60
N ILE A 196 0.48 -1.89 -13.38
CA ILE A 196 0.18 -3.18 -14.03
C ILE A 196 -1.21 -3.67 -13.63
N GLU A 197 -1.56 -3.58 -12.35
CA GLU A 197 -2.89 -3.95 -11.85
C GLU A 197 -4.01 -3.13 -12.50
N ASN A 198 -3.83 -1.81 -12.59
CA ASN A 198 -4.80 -0.92 -13.23
C ASN A 198 -4.99 -1.24 -14.72
N ARG A 199 -3.98 -1.75 -15.42
CA ARG A 199 -4.09 -2.20 -16.81
C ARG A 199 -4.85 -3.53 -16.95
N ARG A 200 -4.83 -4.38 -15.93
CA ARG A 200 -5.56 -5.66 -15.90
C ARG A 200 -7.01 -5.54 -15.46
N ALA A 201 -7.35 -4.50 -14.71
CA ALA A 201 -8.70 -4.25 -14.21
C ALA A 201 -9.60 -3.47 -15.20
N ARG A 202 -9.11 -3.19 -16.41
CA ARG A 202 -9.85 -2.57 -17.52
C ARG A 202 -10.25 -3.64 -18.53
#